data_AF-A0A2C1DU17-F1
#
_entry.id   AF-A0A2C1DU17-F1
#
_cell.length_a   1.000
_cell.length_b   1.000
_cell.length_c   1.000
_cell.angle_alpha   90.00
_cell.angle_beta   90.00
_cell.angle_gamma   90.00
#
_symmetry.space_group_name_H-M   'P 1'
#
loop_
_entity.id
_entity.type
_entity.pdbx_description
1 polymer ?
#
loop_
_entity_poly.entity_id
_entity_poly.type
_entity_poly.pdbx_seq_one_letter_code
_entity_poly.pdbx_strand_id
1 'polypeptide(L)'
;MKRTLIGLIAFLIIMFPVRIYAEEWSELTGLLDDSLQLVKKKEDEKAIQVLHHFSEQFLSKENEKNSKVTPGQIRVVSLAYDKAKQSLAEDLDRQVKVDNMLALQLAVDAQVSKYQPLWMERERKIMNAFSQVEKAMEKDDDGQFQQTLNTFLNEFNIIYPSLMIALPENEAQRVNAHLSYLDEFRNVMLKTKGGQMQIGIIKGDLQKIFHTVKKDEIAPSLIWFMTITGGLILFTLTYVGWRKYKGEREKRRSNLHSKDR
;
A
#
# COMPACT_ATOMS: atom_id res chain seq x y z
N MET A 1 -36.88 -24.79 21.77
CA MET A 1 -37.33 -23.77 20.78
C MET A 1 -36.85 -22.36 21.11
N LYS A 2 -37.01 -21.83 22.34
CA LYS A 2 -36.54 -20.47 22.68
C LYS A 2 -35.02 -20.30 22.56
N ARG A 3 -34.21 -21.29 23.00
CA ARG A 3 -32.74 -21.25 22.91
C ARG A 3 -32.19 -21.35 21.48
N THR A 4 -32.85 -22.11 20.60
CA THR A 4 -32.48 -22.23 19.18
C THR A 4 -32.85 -20.98 18.40
N LEU A 5 -33.95 -20.31 18.76
CA LEU A 5 -34.36 -19.04 18.18
C LEU A 5 -33.39 -17.90 18.54
N ILE A 6 -32.91 -17.87 19.80
CA ILE A 6 -31.93 -16.87 20.27
C ILE A 6 -30.60 -17.02 19.51
N GLY A 7 -30.12 -18.25 19.29
CA GLY A 7 -28.90 -18.50 18.51
C GLY A 7 -29.03 -18.07 17.04
N LEU A 8 -30.20 -18.24 16.44
CA LEU A 8 -30.46 -17.88 15.06
C LEU A 8 -30.56 -16.35 14.87
N ILE A 9 -31.13 -15.64 15.86
CA ILE A 9 -31.18 -14.17 15.87
C ILE A 9 -29.77 -13.58 16.08
N ALA A 10 -28.97 -14.14 17.00
CA ALA A 10 -27.59 -13.70 17.22
C ALA A 10 -26.72 -13.91 15.96
N PHE A 11 -26.91 -15.02 15.24
CA PHE A 11 -26.22 -15.28 13.98
C PHE A 11 -26.65 -14.32 12.86
N LEU A 12 -27.94 -13.95 12.81
CA LEU A 12 -28.48 -13.01 11.83
C LEU A 12 -27.95 -11.59 12.04
N ILE A 13 -27.71 -11.18 13.29
CA ILE A 13 -27.13 -9.87 13.63
C ILE A 13 -25.64 -9.78 13.23
N ILE A 14 -24.90 -10.90 13.27
CA ILE A 14 -23.49 -10.96 12.82
C ILE A 14 -23.39 -10.93 11.28
N MET A 15 -24.45 -11.35 10.58
CA MET A 15 -24.54 -11.34 9.11
C MET A 15 -25.01 -10.00 8.53
N PHE A 16 -25.41 -9.03 9.37
CA PHE A 16 -25.64 -7.68 8.88
C PHE A 16 -24.27 -7.06 8.56
N PRO A 17 -24.02 -6.69 7.28
CA PRO A 17 -22.79 -5.99 6.95
C PRO A 17 -22.79 -4.68 7.73
N VAL A 18 -21.86 -4.55 8.68
CA VAL A 18 -21.49 -3.24 9.20
C VAL A 18 -21.08 -2.45 7.97
N ARG A 19 -21.84 -1.40 7.64
CA ARG A 19 -21.43 -0.47 6.58
C ARG A 19 -20.13 0.16 7.04
N ILE A 20 -19.02 -0.39 6.56
CA ILE A 20 -17.70 0.17 6.76
C ILE A 20 -17.69 1.50 6.00
N TYR A 21 -17.40 2.60 6.70
CA TYR A 21 -17.27 3.97 6.18
C TYR A 21 -16.09 4.07 5.19
N ALA A 22 -16.25 3.50 3.99
CA ALA A 22 -15.25 3.49 2.92
C ALA A 22 -15.63 4.39 1.72
N GLU A 23 -16.82 4.99 1.73
CA GLU A 23 -17.40 5.70 0.57
C GLU A 23 -16.85 7.13 0.38
N GLU A 24 -16.31 7.78 1.42
CA GLU A 24 -15.94 9.20 1.33
C GLU A 24 -14.53 9.49 0.82
N TRP A 25 -13.57 8.58 1.02
CA TRP A 25 -12.20 8.78 0.52
C TRP A 25 -12.04 8.32 -0.94
N SER A 26 -12.95 7.46 -1.42
CA SER A 26 -12.97 7.03 -2.82
C SER A 26 -13.31 8.15 -3.79
N GLU A 27 -14.08 9.16 -3.37
CA GLU A 27 -14.37 10.33 -4.19
C GLU A 27 -13.11 11.18 -4.39
N LEU A 28 -12.35 11.44 -3.32
CA LEU A 28 -11.08 12.17 -3.40
C LEU A 28 -10.06 11.46 -4.28
N THR A 29 -9.89 10.15 -4.12
CA THR A 29 -8.96 9.39 -4.98
C THR A 29 -9.45 9.30 -6.42
N GLY A 30 -10.76 9.28 -6.65
CA GLY A 30 -11.36 9.37 -7.98
C GLY A 30 -11.04 10.69 -8.70
N LEU A 31 -11.19 11.83 -8.00
CA LEU A 31 -10.83 13.14 -8.57
C LEU A 31 -9.34 13.23 -8.94
N LEU A 32 -8.46 12.62 -8.15
CA LEU A 32 -7.03 12.57 -8.45
C LEU A 32 -6.74 11.67 -9.65
N ASP A 33 -7.44 10.55 -9.80
CA ASP A 33 -7.30 9.69 -10.99
C ASP A 33 -7.79 10.40 -12.26
N ASP A 34 -8.96 11.05 -12.20
CA ASP A 34 -9.50 11.85 -13.30
C ASP A 34 -8.52 12.96 -13.72
N SER A 35 -8.00 13.71 -12.74
CA SER A 35 -6.99 14.74 -12.98
C SER A 35 -5.73 14.15 -13.64
N LEU A 36 -5.20 13.04 -13.11
CA LEU A 36 -4.04 12.37 -13.71
C LEU A 36 -4.31 11.91 -15.15
N GLN A 37 -5.51 11.39 -15.44
CA GLN A 37 -5.89 11.00 -16.79
C GLN A 37 -5.97 12.21 -17.74
N LEU A 38 -6.47 13.36 -17.27
CA LEU A 38 -6.50 14.61 -18.05
C LEU A 38 -5.09 15.11 -18.36
N VAL A 39 -4.17 15.06 -17.38
CA VAL A 39 -2.74 15.39 -17.61
C VAL A 39 -2.13 14.45 -18.65
N LYS A 40 -2.43 13.15 -18.61
CA LYS A 40 -1.97 12.20 -19.64
C LYS A 40 -2.54 12.52 -21.04
N LYS A 41 -3.75 13.07 -21.10
CA LYS A 41 -4.43 13.48 -22.35
C LYS A 41 -4.06 14.89 -22.85
N LYS A 42 -3.13 15.59 -22.18
CA LYS A 42 -2.73 16.98 -22.47
C LYS A 42 -3.81 18.03 -22.22
N GLU A 43 -4.76 17.72 -21.35
CA GLU A 43 -5.83 18.63 -20.94
C GLU A 43 -5.49 19.30 -19.59
N ASP A 44 -4.34 19.99 -19.53
CA ASP A 44 -3.77 20.54 -18.28
C ASP A 44 -4.73 21.52 -17.56
N GLU A 45 -5.41 22.38 -18.33
CA GLU A 45 -6.41 23.32 -17.78
C GLU A 45 -7.58 22.60 -17.09
N LYS A 46 -8.09 21.52 -17.70
CA LYS A 46 -9.16 20.72 -17.10
C LYS A 46 -8.66 19.96 -15.88
N ALA A 47 -7.44 19.43 -15.94
CA ALA A 47 -6.81 18.78 -14.79
C ALA A 47 -6.71 19.74 -13.59
N ILE A 48 -6.35 21.00 -13.82
CA ILE A 48 -6.31 22.04 -12.78
C ILE A 48 -7.71 22.30 -12.19
N GLN A 49 -8.77 22.31 -13.00
CA GLN A 49 -10.15 22.48 -12.51
C GLN A 49 -10.59 21.32 -11.61
N VAL A 50 -10.32 20.09 -12.01
CA VAL A 50 -10.61 18.89 -11.19
C VAL A 50 -9.78 18.92 -9.89
N LEU A 51 -8.50 19.31 -9.99
CA LEU A 51 -7.59 19.41 -8.85
C LEU A 51 -8.06 20.47 -7.84
N HIS A 52 -8.63 21.60 -8.31
CA HIS A 52 -9.26 22.58 -7.45
C HIS A 52 -10.45 21.98 -6.68
N HIS A 53 -11.30 21.19 -7.35
CA HIS A 53 -12.42 20.53 -6.69
C HIS A 53 -11.96 19.54 -5.61
N PHE A 54 -10.90 18.78 -5.90
CA PHE A 54 -10.23 17.93 -4.90
C PHE A 54 -9.81 18.73 -3.66
N SER A 55 -9.19 19.90 -3.84
CA SER A 55 -8.72 20.75 -2.72
C SER A 55 -9.86 21.16 -1.78
N GLU A 56 -10.99 21.59 -2.33
CA GLU A 56 -12.17 21.99 -1.54
C GLU A 56 -12.73 20.83 -0.72
N GLN A 57 -12.83 19.64 -1.33
CA GLN A 57 -13.28 18.44 -0.65
C GLN A 57 -12.29 17.98 0.43
N PHE A 58 -10.98 18.06 0.15
CA PHE A 58 -9.93 17.66 1.09
C PHE A 58 -9.95 18.55 2.36
N LEU A 59 -10.08 19.87 2.20
CA LEU A 59 -10.19 20.81 3.33
C LEU A 59 -11.46 20.57 4.16
N SER A 60 -12.57 20.18 3.50
CA SER A 60 -13.81 19.83 4.20
C SER A 60 -13.61 18.59 5.09
N LYS A 61 -12.81 17.62 4.63
CA LYS A 61 -12.47 16.39 5.38
C LYS A 61 -11.51 16.62 6.53
N GLU A 62 -10.55 17.54 6.36
CA GLU A 62 -9.66 17.96 7.45
C GLU A 62 -10.43 18.48 8.67
N ASN A 63 -11.50 19.25 8.43
CA ASN A 63 -12.29 19.91 9.46
C ASN A 63 -13.29 18.98 10.19
N GLU A 64 -13.34 17.69 9.86
CA GLU A 64 -14.21 16.73 10.54
C GLU A 64 -13.69 16.35 11.93
N LYS A 65 -14.56 16.44 12.94
CA LYS A 65 -14.24 16.20 14.36
C LYS A 65 -13.61 14.83 14.69
N ASN A 66 -13.68 13.85 13.79
CA ASN A 66 -13.15 12.50 13.97
C ASN A 66 -12.03 12.15 12.96
N SER A 67 -11.48 13.14 12.25
CA SER A 67 -10.37 12.94 11.34
C SER A 67 -9.17 12.33 12.07
N LYS A 68 -8.67 11.20 11.56
CA LYS A 68 -7.41 10.58 12.01
C LYS A 68 -6.18 11.19 11.32
N VAL A 69 -6.38 12.25 10.53
CA VAL A 69 -5.32 12.92 9.77
C VAL A 69 -4.55 13.85 10.70
N THR A 70 -3.23 13.71 10.74
CA THR A 70 -2.38 14.58 11.57
C THR A 70 -2.01 15.86 10.82
N PRO A 71 -1.71 16.97 11.52
CA PRO A 71 -1.23 18.22 10.88
C PRO A 71 0.01 18.02 9.99
N GLY A 72 0.90 17.09 10.36
CA GLY A 72 2.06 16.73 9.54
C GLY A 72 1.66 16.10 8.21
N GLN A 73 0.68 15.19 8.22
CA GLN A 73 0.17 14.55 7.00
C GLN A 73 -0.55 15.56 6.10
N ILE A 74 -1.35 16.47 6.67
CA ILE A 74 -1.99 17.57 5.91
C ILE A 74 -0.92 18.39 5.19
N ARG A 75 0.13 18.80 5.91
CA ARG A 75 1.24 19.56 5.31
C ARG A 75 1.89 18.82 4.15
N VAL A 76 2.12 17.51 4.27
CA VAL A 76 2.70 16.70 3.18
C VAL A 76 1.79 16.68 1.96
N VAL A 77 0.49 16.48 2.13
CA VAL A 77 -0.49 16.48 1.03
C VAL A 77 -0.57 17.87 0.39
N SER A 78 -0.61 18.95 1.17
CA SER A 78 -0.65 20.32 0.67
C SER A 78 0.60 20.66 -0.17
N LEU A 79 1.79 20.26 0.28
CA LEU A 79 3.02 20.46 -0.50
C LEU A 79 3.02 19.67 -1.80
N ALA A 80 2.52 18.43 -1.79
CA ALA A 80 2.37 17.63 -3.01
C ALA A 80 1.33 18.24 -3.97
N TYR A 81 0.24 18.79 -3.43
CA TYR A 81 -0.79 19.51 -4.19
C TYR A 81 -0.24 20.75 -4.87
N ASP A 82 0.47 21.61 -4.13
CA ASP A 82 1.05 22.84 -4.67
C ASP A 82 2.05 22.52 -5.79
N LYS A 83 2.90 21.51 -5.57
CA LYS A 83 3.87 21.03 -6.57
C LYS A 83 3.18 20.49 -7.83
N ALA A 84 2.12 19.70 -7.68
CA ALA A 84 1.35 19.20 -8.81
C ALA A 84 0.71 20.35 -9.58
N LYS A 85 -0.02 21.23 -8.89
CA LYS A 85 -0.69 22.40 -9.50
C LYS A 85 0.29 23.32 -10.21
N GLN A 86 1.42 23.65 -9.58
CA GLN A 86 2.48 24.47 -10.17
C GLN A 86 3.02 23.82 -11.44
N SER A 87 3.31 22.52 -11.41
CA SER A 87 3.84 21.82 -12.59
C SER A 87 2.86 21.80 -13.78
N LEU A 88 1.55 21.80 -13.52
CA LEU A 88 0.54 21.89 -14.57
C LEU A 88 0.48 23.29 -15.20
N ALA A 89 0.67 24.33 -14.40
CA ALA A 89 0.64 25.73 -14.84
C ALA A 89 1.90 26.15 -15.60
N GLU A 90 3.04 25.51 -15.34
CA GLU A 90 4.32 25.80 -15.99
C GLU A 90 4.50 25.00 -17.30
N ASP A 91 5.38 25.51 -18.18
CA ASP A 91 5.81 24.81 -19.39
C ASP A 91 6.93 23.81 -19.08
N LEU A 92 6.58 22.77 -18.32
CA LEU A 92 7.45 21.66 -17.97
C LEU A 92 7.22 20.45 -18.87
N ASP A 93 8.22 19.56 -18.90
CA ASP A 93 8.11 18.27 -19.59
C ASP A 93 6.88 17.49 -19.10
N ARG A 94 6.22 16.82 -20.05
CA ARG A 94 4.96 16.09 -19.81
C ARG A 94 5.12 15.03 -18.73
N GLN A 95 6.26 14.34 -18.67
CA GLN A 95 6.50 13.30 -17.67
C GLN A 95 6.59 13.91 -16.27
N VAL A 96 7.19 15.10 -16.12
CA VAL A 96 7.27 15.81 -14.84
C VAL A 96 5.88 16.17 -14.31
N LYS A 97 4.98 16.64 -15.18
CA LYS A 97 3.58 16.91 -14.83
C LYS A 97 2.86 15.66 -14.33
N VAL A 98 3.01 14.55 -15.06
CA VAL A 98 2.43 13.25 -14.72
C VAL A 98 2.99 12.73 -13.39
N ASP A 99 4.30 12.84 -13.17
CA ASP A 99 4.97 12.34 -11.97
C ASP A 99 4.58 13.11 -10.72
N ASN A 100 4.47 14.45 -10.80
CA ASN A 100 4.00 15.26 -9.67
C ASN A 100 2.53 14.99 -9.33
N MET A 101 1.68 14.83 -10.35
CA MET A 101 0.27 14.48 -10.14
C MET A 101 0.12 13.09 -9.51
N LEU A 102 0.91 12.12 -9.98
CA LEU A 102 0.94 10.79 -9.40
C LEU A 102 1.49 10.80 -7.97
N ALA A 103 2.49 11.62 -7.66
CA ALA A 103 3.00 11.76 -6.29
C ALA A 103 1.91 12.22 -5.32
N LEU A 104 1.08 13.20 -5.73
CA LEU A 104 -0.10 13.61 -4.96
C LEU A 104 -1.10 12.47 -4.79
N GLN A 105 -1.44 11.75 -5.86
CA GLN A 105 -2.37 10.62 -5.81
C GLN A 105 -1.89 9.56 -4.81
N LEU A 106 -0.61 9.19 -4.87
CA LEU A 106 -0.03 8.21 -3.96
C LEU A 106 0.04 8.72 -2.51
N ALA A 107 0.21 10.02 -2.29
CA ALA A 107 0.22 10.61 -0.95
C ALA A 107 -1.15 10.49 -0.29
N VAL A 108 -2.20 10.84 -1.03
CA VAL A 108 -3.59 10.74 -0.56
C VAL A 108 -4.00 9.29 -0.37
N ASP A 109 -3.62 8.40 -1.29
CA ASP A 109 -3.83 6.96 -1.10
C ASP A 109 -3.16 6.44 0.18
N ALA A 110 -1.93 6.85 0.48
CA ALA A 110 -1.23 6.43 1.71
C ALA A 110 -1.94 6.89 3.01
N GLN A 111 -2.78 7.93 2.95
CA GLN A 111 -3.59 8.36 4.10
C GLN A 111 -4.75 7.39 4.40
N VAL A 112 -5.24 6.69 3.37
CA VAL A 112 -6.46 5.88 3.41
C VAL A 112 -6.14 4.38 3.44
N SER A 113 -5.19 3.97 2.62
CA SER A 113 -4.83 2.59 2.35
C SER A 113 -3.79 2.09 3.35
N LYS A 114 -4.28 1.62 4.51
CA LYS A 114 -3.39 1.10 5.58
C LYS A 114 -2.68 -0.20 5.22
N TYR A 115 -3.32 -1.06 4.43
CA TYR A 115 -2.86 -2.44 4.23
C TYR A 115 -2.24 -2.68 2.86
N GLN A 116 -2.54 -1.87 1.84
CA GLN A 116 -1.97 -2.07 0.51
C GLN A 116 -1.92 -0.72 -0.24
N PRO A 117 -1.08 0.21 0.21
CA PRO A 117 -0.98 1.51 -0.45
C PRO A 117 -0.31 1.36 -1.82
N LEU A 118 -0.80 2.10 -2.80
CA LEU A 118 -0.41 2.01 -4.22
C LEU A 118 1.06 2.32 -4.47
N TRP A 119 1.71 3.09 -3.59
CA TRP A 119 3.14 3.40 -3.74
C TRP A 119 4.02 2.14 -3.63
N MET A 120 3.53 1.06 -3.01
CA MET A 120 4.21 -0.23 -2.93
C MET A 120 4.40 -0.88 -4.30
N GLU A 121 3.49 -0.64 -5.25
CA GLU A 121 3.61 -1.16 -6.62
C GLU A 121 4.85 -0.62 -7.35
N ARG A 122 5.39 0.52 -6.87
CA ARG A 122 6.60 1.15 -7.42
C ARG A 122 7.90 0.53 -6.91
N GLU A 123 7.86 -0.36 -5.92
CA GLU A 123 9.04 -1.03 -5.36
C GLU A 123 9.97 -1.56 -6.45
N ARG A 124 9.43 -2.33 -7.41
CA ARG A 124 10.24 -2.93 -8.48
C ARG A 124 10.97 -1.87 -9.29
N LYS A 125 10.28 -0.78 -9.66
CA LYS A 125 10.85 0.29 -10.47
C LYS A 125 11.97 1.01 -9.72
N ILE A 126 11.75 1.30 -8.44
CA ILE A 126 12.70 1.99 -7.56
C ILE A 126 13.90 1.11 -7.26
N MET A 127 13.69 -0.16 -6.88
CA MET A 127 14.77 -1.10 -6.60
C MET A 127 15.61 -1.40 -7.84
N ASN A 128 14.98 -1.45 -9.02
CA ASN A 128 15.71 -1.58 -10.28
C ASN A 128 16.56 -0.34 -10.56
N ALA A 129 16.02 0.87 -10.38
CA ALA A 129 16.77 2.12 -10.55
C ALA A 129 17.96 2.18 -9.57
N PHE A 130 17.74 1.83 -8.30
CA PHE A 130 18.81 1.76 -7.30
C PHE A 130 19.88 0.73 -7.65
N SER A 131 19.50 -0.44 -8.17
CA SER A 131 20.47 -1.44 -8.63
C SER A 131 21.36 -0.95 -9.77
N GLN A 132 20.88 -0.01 -10.62
CA GLN A 132 21.72 0.61 -11.63
C GLN A 132 22.75 1.56 -11.00
N VAL A 133 22.41 2.25 -9.90
CA VAL A 133 23.34 3.07 -9.12
C VAL A 133 24.48 2.21 -8.57
N GLU A 134 24.16 1.06 -7.97
CA GLU A 134 25.17 0.11 -7.48
C GLU A 134 26.10 -0.35 -8.60
N LYS A 135 25.54 -0.75 -9.76
CA LYS A 135 26.33 -1.22 -10.91
C LYS A 135 27.25 -0.14 -11.48
N ALA A 136 26.77 1.11 -11.52
CA ALA A 136 27.58 2.23 -11.98
C ALA A 136 28.72 2.52 -11.00
N MET A 137 28.46 2.41 -9.70
CA MET A 137 29.46 2.56 -8.65
C MET A 137 30.52 1.45 -8.67
N GLU A 138 30.15 0.19 -8.95
CA GLU A 138 31.10 -0.92 -9.10
C GLU A 138 32.04 -0.76 -10.30
N LYS A 139 31.60 -0.06 -11.35
CA LYS A 139 32.36 0.18 -12.57
C LYS A 139 33.24 1.43 -12.52
N ASP A 140 33.17 2.19 -11.43
CA ASP A 140 33.87 3.47 -11.27
C ASP A 140 33.60 4.48 -12.41
N ASP A 141 32.39 4.43 -12.97
CA ASP A 141 31.94 5.32 -14.05
C ASP A 141 31.16 6.49 -13.45
N ASP A 142 31.84 7.61 -13.19
CA ASP A 142 31.23 8.81 -12.59
C ASP A 142 30.06 9.34 -13.41
N GLY A 143 30.17 9.38 -14.75
CA GLY A 143 29.11 9.88 -15.62
C GLY A 143 27.85 9.02 -15.54
N GLN A 144 28.01 7.70 -15.67
CA GLN A 144 26.90 6.75 -15.54
C GLN A 144 26.33 6.75 -14.12
N PHE A 145 27.18 6.94 -13.11
CA PHE A 145 26.76 7.02 -11.72
C PHE A 145 25.87 8.23 -11.45
N GLN A 146 26.27 9.43 -11.89
CA GLN A 146 25.44 10.63 -11.72
C GLN A 146 24.08 10.47 -12.42
N GLN A 147 24.07 9.89 -13.63
CA GLN A 147 22.84 9.68 -14.40
C GLN A 147 21.91 8.66 -13.72
N THR A 148 22.44 7.52 -13.29
CA THR A 148 21.65 6.47 -12.62
C THR A 148 21.15 6.94 -11.26
N LEU A 149 21.94 7.73 -10.52
CA LEU A 149 21.54 8.34 -9.26
C LEU A 149 20.38 9.32 -9.46
N ASN A 150 20.48 10.22 -10.45
CA ASN A 150 19.38 11.13 -10.76
C ASN A 150 18.10 10.37 -11.15
N THR A 151 18.25 9.27 -11.90
CA THR A 151 17.11 8.41 -12.26
C THR A 151 16.46 7.80 -11.02
N PHE A 152 17.26 7.26 -10.09
CA PHE A 152 16.77 6.75 -8.81
C PHE A 152 16.06 7.83 -7.99
N LEU A 153 16.68 9.01 -7.82
CA LEU A 153 16.11 10.11 -7.05
C LEU A 153 14.78 10.59 -7.65
N ASN A 154 14.67 10.64 -8.97
CA ASN A 154 13.41 10.98 -9.65
C ASN A 154 12.31 9.95 -9.36
N GLU A 155 12.60 8.65 -9.48
CA GLU A 155 11.62 7.61 -9.15
C GLU A 155 11.24 7.61 -7.67
N PHE A 156 12.20 7.91 -6.79
CA PHE A 156 11.98 7.97 -5.35
C PHE A 156 11.14 9.19 -4.96
N ASN A 157 11.36 10.34 -5.60
CA ASN A 157 10.62 11.58 -5.35
C ASN A 157 9.10 11.42 -5.57
N ILE A 158 8.69 10.49 -6.43
CA ILE A 158 7.27 10.19 -6.68
C ILE A 158 6.62 9.56 -5.44
N ILE A 159 7.32 8.67 -4.72
CA ILE A 159 6.77 8.00 -3.53
C ILE A 159 7.10 8.73 -2.23
N TYR A 160 8.01 9.70 -2.25
CA TYR A 160 8.49 10.39 -1.07
C TYR A 160 7.36 10.97 -0.20
N PRO A 161 6.36 11.70 -0.75
CA PRO A 161 5.23 12.19 0.04
C PRO A 161 4.45 11.05 0.72
N SER A 162 4.23 9.94 0.03
CA SER A 162 3.56 8.76 0.60
C SER A 162 4.33 8.16 1.76
N LEU A 163 5.66 8.09 1.67
CA LEU A 163 6.51 7.60 2.76
C LEU A 163 6.42 8.50 3.99
N MET A 164 6.38 9.83 3.80
CA MET A 164 6.24 10.78 4.91
C MET A 164 4.88 10.67 5.62
N ILE A 165 3.87 10.10 4.96
CA ILE A 165 2.54 9.84 5.54
C ILE A 165 2.47 8.46 6.21
N ALA A 166 3.04 7.45 5.56
CA ALA A 166 2.90 6.04 5.94
C ALA A 166 3.89 5.59 7.02
N LEU A 167 5.10 6.16 7.04
CA LEU A 167 6.17 5.70 7.92
C LEU A 167 6.10 6.34 9.30
N PRO A 168 6.47 5.61 10.36
CA PRO A 168 6.77 6.18 11.66
C PRO A 168 7.87 7.25 11.57
N GLU A 169 7.85 8.23 12.48
CA GLU A 169 8.76 9.38 12.45
C GLU A 169 10.25 9.00 12.37
N ASN A 170 10.67 7.98 13.12
CA ASN A 170 12.05 7.50 13.12
C ASN A 170 12.47 6.87 11.78
N GLU A 171 11.54 6.24 11.06
CA GLU A 171 11.81 5.69 9.73
C GLU A 171 11.79 6.77 8.66
N ALA A 172 10.87 7.74 8.75
CA ALA A 172 10.84 8.91 7.88
C ALA A 172 12.13 9.75 8.00
N GLN A 173 12.61 9.98 9.22
CA GLN A 173 13.89 10.68 9.47
C GLN A 173 15.08 9.94 8.86
N ARG A 174 15.09 8.61 8.96
CA ARG A 174 16.13 7.77 8.34
C ARG A 174 16.12 7.86 6.81
N VAL A 175 14.94 7.85 6.20
CA VAL A 175 14.79 8.09 4.75
C VAL A 175 15.36 9.45 4.36
N ASN A 176 15.04 10.50 5.12
CA ASN A 176 15.55 11.85 4.85
C ASN A 176 17.08 11.91 4.95
N ALA A 177 17.66 11.29 5.99
CA ALA A 177 19.11 11.22 6.14
C ALA A 177 19.80 10.51 4.96
N HIS A 178 19.20 9.42 4.46
CA HIS A 178 19.72 8.71 3.28
C HIS A 178 19.64 9.57 2.02
N LEU A 179 18.53 10.29 1.80
CA LEU A 179 18.40 11.21 0.67
C LEU A 179 19.40 12.36 0.73
N SER A 180 19.54 12.99 1.89
CA SER A 180 20.54 14.05 2.11
C SER A 180 21.96 13.54 1.84
N TYR A 181 22.29 12.33 2.32
CA TYR A 181 23.60 11.74 2.07
C TYR A 181 23.85 11.51 0.58
N LEU A 182 22.87 10.96 -0.14
CA LEU A 182 22.98 10.70 -1.58
C LEU A 182 23.17 11.98 -2.40
N ASP A 183 22.57 13.09 -1.97
CA ASP A 183 22.70 14.37 -2.65
C ASP A 183 24.03 15.09 -2.30
N GLU A 184 24.34 15.20 -1.01
CA GLU A 184 25.52 15.95 -0.52
C GLU A 184 26.84 15.25 -0.88
N PHE A 185 26.90 13.92 -0.75
CA PHE A 185 28.14 13.17 -0.94
C PHE A 185 28.28 12.53 -2.32
N ARG A 186 27.44 12.92 -3.30
CA ARG A 186 27.39 12.31 -4.63
C ARG A 186 28.73 12.23 -5.37
N ASN A 187 29.62 13.21 -5.18
CA ASN A 187 30.92 13.28 -5.85
C ASN A 187 32.04 12.52 -5.11
N VAL A 188 31.83 12.22 -3.82
CA VAL A 188 32.82 11.60 -2.93
C VAL A 188 32.52 10.12 -2.73
N MET A 189 31.24 9.73 -2.78
CA MET A 189 30.81 8.36 -2.52
C MET A 189 31.34 7.36 -3.54
N LEU A 190 31.51 7.76 -4.80
CA LEU A 190 32.13 6.91 -5.83
C LEU A 190 33.59 6.57 -5.50
N LYS A 191 34.33 7.55 -4.98
CA LYS A 191 35.79 7.49 -4.80
C LYS A 191 36.22 6.85 -3.49
N THR A 192 35.29 6.47 -2.62
CA THR A 192 35.58 6.02 -1.26
C THR A 192 34.91 4.68 -0.97
N LYS A 193 35.63 3.79 -0.27
CA LYS A 193 35.05 2.54 0.24
C LYS A 193 33.87 2.79 1.20
N GLY A 194 33.88 3.92 1.90
CA GLY A 194 32.78 4.35 2.77
C GLY A 194 31.49 4.62 1.99
N GLY A 195 31.56 5.24 0.82
CA GLY A 195 30.40 5.47 -0.05
C GLY A 195 29.78 4.17 -0.56
N GLN A 196 30.61 3.21 -1.00
CA GLN A 196 30.14 1.88 -1.40
C GLN A 196 29.41 1.14 -0.27
N MET A 197 29.96 1.19 0.95
CA MET A 197 29.29 0.62 2.12
C MET A 197 27.96 1.30 2.41
N GLN A 198 27.91 2.64 2.32
CA GLN A 198 26.69 3.40 2.60
C GLN A 198 25.57 3.11 1.58
N ILE A 199 25.90 2.93 0.30
CA ILE A 199 24.92 2.49 -0.72
C ILE A 199 24.29 1.14 -0.35
N GLY A 200 25.09 0.19 0.15
CA GLY A 200 24.59 -1.09 0.63
C GLY A 200 23.64 -0.95 1.84
N ILE A 201 23.94 -0.05 2.76
CA ILE A 201 23.06 0.26 3.92
C ILE A 201 21.74 0.87 3.45
N ILE A 202 21.80 1.86 2.56
CA ILE A 202 20.60 2.51 1.99
C ILE A 202 19.70 1.48 1.31
N LYS A 203 20.28 0.57 0.53
CA LYS A 203 19.54 -0.52 -0.10
C LYS A 203 18.82 -1.40 0.91
N GLY A 204 19.53 -1.83 1.95
CA GLY A 204 18.96 -2.68 2.99
C GLY A 204 17.80 -2.01 3.72
N ASP A 205 17.97 -0.74 4.07
CA ASP A 205 16.91 0.07 4.71
C ASP A 205 15.72 0.29 3.77
N LEU A 206 15.96 0.53 2.48
CA LEU A 206 14.92 0.67 1.46
C LEU A 206 14.13 -0.63 1.27
N GLN A 207 14.82 -1.77 1.18
CA GLN A 207 14.18 -3.09 1.14
C GLN A 207 13.35 -3.36 2.40
N LYS A 208 13.84 -2.93 3.56
CA LYS A 208 13.11 -3.07 4.82
C LYS A 208 11.82 -2.26 4.82
N ILE A 209 11.82 -1.05 4.28
CA ILE A 209 10.61 -0.21 4.14
C ILE A 209 9.55 -0.96 3.32
N PHE A 210 9.92 -1.48 2.15
CA PHE A 210 8.98 -2.24 1.30
C PHE A 210 8.62 -3.62 1.87
N HIS A 211 9.43 -4.24 2.72
CA HIS A 211 9.11 -5.54 3.34
C HIS A 211 8.31 -5.45 4.64
N THR A 212 8.49 -4.38 5.43
CA THR A 212 7.79 -4.20 6.71
C THR A 212 6.29 -4.05 6.48
N VAL A 213 5.91 -3.23 5.51
CA VAL A 213 4.51 -3.06 5.08
C VAL A 213 3.91 -4.40 4.61
N LYS A 214 4.66 -5.21 3.84
CA LYS A 214 4.25 -6.56 3.40
C LYS A 214 4.14 -7.60 4.52
N LYS A 215 4.77 -7.40 5.67
CA LYS A 215 4.63 -8.32 6.81
C LYS A 215 3.40 -7.99 7.64
N ASP A 216 3.06 -6.71 7.76
CA ASP A 216 1.78 -6.29 8.34
C ASP A 216 0.58 -6.65 7.44
N GLU A 217 0.82 -6.89 6.13
CA GLU A 217 -0.13 -7.50 5.19
C GLU A 217 -0.46 -8.98 5.49
N ILE A 218 0.43 -9.73 6.16
CA ILE A 218 0.06 -11.06 6.70
C ILE A 218 -0.72 -10.82 8.00
N ALA A 219 -1.86 -10.16 7.85
CA ALA A 219 -2.78 -9.90 8.93
C ALA A 219 -3.19 -11.25 9.57
N PRO A 220 -3.48 -11.28 10.88
CA PRO A 220 -4.12 -12.40 11.58
C PRO A 220 -5.34 -12.97 10.85
N SER A 221 -5.97 -12.18 9.97
CA SER A 221 -7.09 -12.57 9.13
C SER A 221 -6.78 -13.71 8.14
N LEU A 222 -5.54 -13.87 7.66
CA LEU A 222 -5.22 -14.93 6.70
C LEU A 222 -5.07 -16.29 7.40
N ILE A 223 -4.44 -16.31 8.58
CA ILE A 223 -4.41 -17.48 9.47
C ILE A 223 -5.83 -17.79 9.97
N TRP A 224 -6.61 -16.78 10.34
CA TRP A 224 -7.99 -16.96 10.79
C TRP A 224 -8.91 -17.44 9.66
N PHE A 225 -8.76 -16.91 8.45
CA PHE A 225 -9.49 -17.35 7.26
C PHE A 225 -9.11 -18.78 6.88
N MET A 226 -7.82 -19.13 6.89
CA MET A 226 -7.34 -20.48 6.65
C MET A 226 -7.84 -21.45 7.73
N THR A 227 -7.93 -20.99 8.98
CA THR A 227 -8.48 -21.76 10.11
C THR A 227 -9.99 -21.93 9.99
N ILE A 228 -10.74 -20.91 9.57
CA ILE A 228 -12.20 -21.00 9.35
C ILE A 228 -12.50 -21.93 8.19
N THR A 229 -11.87 -21.71 7.03
CA THR A 229 -12.10 -22.53 5.83
C THR A 229 -11.64 -23.97 6.05
N GLY A 230 -10.45 -24.16 6.64
CA GLY A 230 -9.93 -25.48 7.00
C GLY A 230 -10.78 -26.18 8.06
N GLY A 231 -11.25 -25.44 9.06
CA GLY A 231 -12.14 -25.93 10.12
C GLY A 231 -13.49 -26.40 9.57
N LEU A 232 -14.09 -25.66 8.63
CA LEU A 232 -15.38 -26.00 8.02
C LEU A 232 -15.27 -27.27 7.16
N ILE A 233 -14.16 -27.44 6.43
CA ILE A 233 -13.85 -28.68 5.69
C ILE A 233 -13.67 -29.86 6.65
N LEU A 234 -12.86 -29.71 7.70
CA LEU A 234 -12.67 -30.75 8.71
C LEU A 234 -13.99 -31.13 9.39
N PHE A 235 -14.84 -30.15 9.71
CA PHE A 235 -16.12 -30.38 10.37
C PHE A 235 -17.10 -31.14 9.46
N THR A 236 -17.18 -30.77 8.18
CA THR A 236 -18.03 -31.47 7.21
C THR A 236 -17.56 -32.89 6.94
N LEU A 237 -16.25 -33.11 6.78
CA LEU A 237 -15.68 -34.45 6.62
C LEU A 237 -15.86 -35.32 7.88
N THR A 238 -15.69 -34.74 9.07
CA THR A 238 -15.92 -35.44 10.34
C THR A 238 -17.39 -35.83 10.48
N TYR A 239 -18.32 -34.95 10.13
CA TYR A 239 -19.75 -35.22 10.16
C TYR A 239 -20.16 -36.34 9.19
N VAL A 240 -19.71 -36.28 7.93
CA VAL A 240 -20.01 -37.31 6.92
C VAL A 240 -19.34 -38.64 7.29
N GLY A 241 -18.12 -38.62 7.80
CA GLY A 241 -17.41 -39.80 8.29
C GLY A 241 -18.13 -40.46 9.45
N TRP A 242 -18.60 -39.68 10.43
CA TRP A 242 -19.37 -40.19 11.56
C TRP A 242 -20.73 -40.76 11.14
N ARG A 243 -21.42 -40.09 10.20
CA ARG A 243 -22.68 -40.59 9.62
C ARG A 243 -22.49 -41.91 8.89
N LYS A 244 -21.40 -42.07 8.13
CA LYS A 244 -21.06 -43.33 7.44
C LYS A 244 -20.74 -44.45 8.44
N TYR A 245 -19.97 -44.15 9.48
CA TYR A 245 -19.65 -45.12 10.54
C TYR A 245 -20.90 -45.64 11.26
N LYS A 246 -21.86 -44.75 11.57
CA LYS A 246 -23.14 -45.17 12.18
C LYS A 246 -23.97 -46.05 11.25
N GLY A 247 -24.05 -45.69 9.96
CA GLY A 247 -24.76 -46.48 8.95
C GLY A 247 -24.17 -47.88 8.74
N GLU A 248 -22.85 -48.02 8.80
CA GLU A 248 -22.19 -49.34 8.72
C GLU A 248 -22.40 -50.18 9.99
N ARG A 249 -22.48 -49.56 11.17
CA ARG A 249 -22.81 -50.27 12.42
C ARG A 249 -24.24 -50.80 12.45
N GLU A 250 -25.20 -50.05 11.90
CA GLU A 250 -26.59 -50.50 11.79
C GLU A 250 -26.74 -51.66 10.80
N LYS A 251 -26.05 -51.62 9.66
CA LYS A 251 -26.01 -52.73 8.69
C LYS A 251 -25.37 -54.01 9.26
N ARG A 252 -24.33 -53.89 10.09
CA ARG A 252 -23.73 -55.05 10.77
C ARG A 252 -24.68 -55.65 11.82
N ARG A 253 -25.45 -54.83 12.55
CA ARG A 253 -26.45 -55.30 13.51
C ARG A 253 -27.65 -55.97 12.83
N SER A 254 -28.11 -55.47 11.69
CA SER A 254 -29.20 -56.11 10.93
C SER A 254 -28.79 -57.46 10.34
N ASN A 255 -27.54 -57.58 9.87
CA ASN A 255 -27.04 -58.85 9.31
C ASN A 255 -26.83 -59.93 10.39
N LEU A 256 -26.46 -59.55 11.62
CA LEU A 256 -26.38 -60.48 12.75
C LEU A 256 -27.76 -61.02 13.14
N HIS A 257 -28.81 -60.19 13.10
CA HIS A 257 -30.18 -60.61 13.42
C HIS A 257 -30.83 -61.50 12.34
N SER A 258 -30.26 -61.55 11.12
CA SER A 258 -30.70 -62.44 10.05
C SER A 258 -30.01 -63.83 10.06
N LYS A 259 -29.00 -64.03 10.92
CA LYS A 259 -28.24 -65.27 11.01
C LYS A 259 -28.69 -66.19 12.16
N ASP A 260 -29.55 -65.68 13.05
CA ASP A 260 -30.16 -66.42 14.17
C ASP A 260 -31.65 -66.77 13.91
N ARG A 261 -32.05 -66.92 12.64
CA ARG A 261 -33.36 -67.45 12.23
C ARG A 261 -33.20 -68.64 11.31
#